data_AF-S7PU97-F1
#
_entry.id   AF-S7PU97-F1
#
_cell.length_a   1.000
_cell.length_b   1.000
_cell.length_c   1.000
_cell.angle_alpha   90.00
_cell.angle_beta   90.00
_cell.angle_gamma   90.00
#
_symmetry.space_group_name_H-M   'P 1'
#
loop_
_entity.id
_entity.type
_entity.pdbx_description
1 polymer ?
#
loop_
_entity_poly.entity_id
_entity_poly.type
_entity_poly.pdbx_seq_one_letter_code
_entity_poly.pdbx_strand_id
1 'polypeptide(L)' 'MEEYHRHCEEVGFNVDEAHNLVKECIDGVLGGEDYNQNNINQWTASIVEQSLAHLVKLGKAYKYIETIIE' A
#
# COMPACT_ATOMS: atom_id res chain seq x y z
N MET A 1 11.83 3.42 36.22
CA MET A 1 10.67 3.30 35.31
C MET A 1 11.02 4.15 34.12
N GLU A 2 11.74 3.60 33.17
CA GLU A 2 12.13 4.32 31.96
C GLU A 2 12.65 3.29 30.96
N GLU A 3 12.30 3.53 29.70
CA GLU A 3 12.84 2.87 28.52
C GLU A 3 12.38 1.44 28.24
N TYR A 4 11.07 1.31 28.00
CA TYR A 4 10.64 0.54 26.82
C TYR A 4 11.02 1.35 25.57
N HIS A 5 12.33 1.50 25.32
CA HIS A 5 12.83 1.83 24.00
C HIS A 5 12.44 0.63 23.14
N ARG A 6 11.30 0.76 22.46
CA ARG A 6 10.83 -0.21 21.49
C ARG A 6 11.83 -0.19 20.34
N HIS A 7 12.90 -0.97 20.48
CA HIS A 7 13.81 -1.31 19.40
C HIS A 7 13.10 -2.29 18.46
N CYS A 8 12.05 -1.79 17.80
CA CYS A 8 11.26 -2.48 16.78
C CYS A 8 11.17 -1.55 15.56
N GLU A 9 12.25 -0.84 15.25
CA GLU A 9 12.34 -0.03 14.03
C GLU A 9 13.00 -0.81 12.88
N GLU A 10 13.79 -1.86 13.15
CA GLU A 10 14.38 -2.71 12.10
C GLU A 10 13.46 -3.85 11.60
N VAL A 11 12.37 -4.16 12.32
CA VAL A 11 11.36 -5.19 11.94
C VAL A 11 9.93 -4.63 12.00
N GLY A 12 9.78 -3.31 12.20
CA GLY A 12 8.49 -2.64 12.27
C GLY A 12 7.87 -2.45 10.88
N PHE A 13 6.54 -2.50 10.79
CA PHE A 13 5.83 -2.04 9.61
C PHE A 13 6.19 -0.56 9.36
N ASN A 14 6.83 -0.27 8.22
CA ASN A 14 7.23 1.08 7.87
C ASN A 14 6.07 1.74 7.11
N VAL A 15 5.42 2.70 7.76
CA VAL A 15 4.24 3.38 7.22
C VAL A 15 4.62 4.24 6.00
N ASP A 16 5.77 4.89 6.02
CA ASP A 16 6.27 5.68 4.89
C ASP A 16 6.58 4.79 3.68
N GLU A 17 7.17 3.61 3.91
CA GLU A 17 7.42 2.62 2.86
C GLU A 17 6.10 2.13 2.24
N ALA A 18 5.12 1.76 3.07
CA ALA A 18 3.80 1.33 2.61
C ALA A 18 3.07 2.44 1.84
N HIS A 19 3.17 3.68 2.31
CA HIS A 19 2.54 4.83 1.66
C HIS A 19 3.21 5.17 0.32
N ASN A 20 4.54 5.08 0.24
CA ASN A 20 5.27 5.24 -1.03
C ASN A 20 4.90 4.14 -2.01
N LEU A 21 4.79 2.89 -1.54
CA LEU A 21 4.34 1.76 -2.35
C LEU A 21 2.96 1.96 -2.96
N VAL A 22 1.99 2.39 -2.15
CA VAL A 22 0.63 2.69 -2.63
C VAL A 22 0.66 3.81 -3.67
N LYS A 23 1.45 4.87 -3.44
CA LYS A 23 1.60 5.96 -4.42
C LYS A 23 2.19 5.48 -5.74
N GLU A 24 3.21 4.62 -5.71
CA GLU A 24 3.78 4.03 -6.92
C GLU A 24 2.77 3.17 -7.67
N CYS A 25 1.91 2.43 -6.96
CA CYS A 25 0.85 1.64 -7.60
C CYS A 25 -0.21 2.55 -8.24
N ILE A 26 -0.58 3.64 -7.59
CA ILE A 26 -1.51 4.64 -8.15
C ILE A 26 -0.90 5.29 -9.40
N ASP A 27 0.35 5.73 -9.33
CA ASP A 27 1.05 6.36 -10.46
C ASP A 27 1.25 5.38 -11.62
N GLY A 28 1.57 4.11 -11.33
CA GLY A 28 1.71 3.06 -12.34
C GLY A 28 0.40 2.71 -13.06
N VAL A 29 -0.74 2.81 -12.36
CA VAL A 29 -2.07 2.51 -12.94
C VAL A 29 -2.68 3.73 -13.63
N LEU A 30 -2.56 4.93 -13.05
CA LEU A 30 -3.21 6.14 -13.53
C LEU A 30 -2.29 7.09 -14.30
N GLY A 31 -0.97 6.98 -14.17
CA GLY A 31 -0.01 7.96 -14.68
C GLY A 31 0.02 8.15 -16.19
N GLY A 32 -0.59 7.23 -16.95
CA GLY A 32 -0.78 7.35 -18.41
C GLY A 32 -2.24 7.26 -18.87
N GLU A 33 -3.19 7.11 -17.93
CA GLU A 33 -4.60 6.93 -18.25
C GLU A 33 -5.33 8.28 -18.21
N ASP A 34 -6.13 8.58 -19.23
CA ASP A 34 -7.05 9.73 -19.19
C ASP A 34 -8.28 9.37 -18.35
N TYR A 35 -8.84 10.34 -17.64
CA TYR A 35 -9.96 10.10 -16.74
C TYR A 35 -11.14 9.44 -17.46
N ASN A 36 -11.52 8.25 -16.99
CA ASN A 36 -12.56 7.43 -17.57
C ASN A 36 -13.32 6.72 -16.46
N GLN A 37 -14.57 7.15 -16.23
CA GLN A 37 -15.42 6.60 -15.19
C GLN A 37 -15.64 5.09 -15.33
N ASN A 38 -15.69 4.57 -16.55
CA ASN A 38 -15.88 3.13 -16.79
C ASN A 38 -14.67 2.30 -16.35
N ASN A 39 -13.49 2.91 -16.33
CA ASN A 39 -12.25 2.25 -15.94
C ASN A 39 -11.95 2.40 -14.44
N ILE A 40 -12.67 3.25 -13.70
CA ILE A 40 -12.45 3.47 -12.25
C ILE A 40 -12.45 2.16 -11.48
N ASN A 41 -13.43 1.28 -11.72
CA ASN A 41 -13.49 -0.01 -11.02
C ASN A 41 -12.27 -0.90 -11.31
N GLN A 42 -11.77 -0.84 -12.54
CA GLN A 42 -10.64 -1.64 -12.99
C GLN A 42 -9.32 -1.09 -12.43
N TRP A 43 -9.13 0.23 -12.49
CA TRP A 43 -7.98 0.91 -11.89
C TRP A 43 -7.93 0.69 -10.38
N THR A 44 -9.07 0.84 -9.71
CA THR A 44 -9.20 0.64 -8.27
C THR A 44 -8.83 -0.78 -7.85
N ALA A 45 -9.33 -1.79 -8.57
CA ALA A 45 -8.96 -3.17 -8.34
C ALA A 45 -7.46 -3.42 -8.58
N SER A 46 -6.90 -2.83 -9.64
CA SER A 46 -5.49 -2.97 -9.98
C SER A 46 -4.55 -2.32 -8.95
N ILE A 47 -4.92 -1.14 -8.44
CA ILE A 47 -4.15 -0.42 -7.40
C ILE A 47 -4.10 -1.24 -6.12
N VAL A 48 -5.24 -1.80 -5.68
CA VAL A 48 -5.31 -2.62 -4.46
C VAL A 48 -4.54 -3.92 -4.62
N GLU A 49 -4.70 -4.60 -5.76
CA GLU A 49 -3.97 -5.86 -6.00
C GLU A 49 -2.45 -5.64 -6.02
N GLN A 50 -1.98 -4.58 -6.67
CA GLN A 50 -0.56 -4.23 -6.72
C GLN A 50 -0.02 -3.82 -5.35
N SER A 51 -0.75 -2.97 -4.62
CA SER A 51 -0.37 -2.50 -3.29
C SER A 51 -0.30 -3.67 -2.30
N LEU A 52 -1.30 -4.54 -2.29
CA LEU A 52 -1.34 -5.74 -1.46
C LEU A 52 -0.22 -6.72 -1.82
N ALA A 53 0.02 -6.96 -3.12
CA ALA A 53 1.11 -7.83 -3.56
C ALA A 53 2.48 -7.31 -3.11
N HIS A 54 2.68 -6.00 -3.14
CA HIS A 54 3.91 -5.37 -2.67
C HIS A 54 4.06 -5.45 -1.15
N LEU A 55 2.98 -5.20 -0.40
CA LEU A 55 2.95 -5.37 1.06
C LEU A 55 3.22 -6.82 1.50
N VAL A 56 2.68 -7.81 0.78
CA VAL A 56 2.96 -9.23 1.04
C VAL A 56 4.41 -9.59 0.73
N LYS A 57 5.01 -9.02 -0.33
CA LYS A 57 6.43 -9.21 -0.67
C LYS A 57 7.39 -8.68 0.39
N LEU A 58 6.96 -7.72 1.22
CA LEU A 58 7.76 -7.27 2.37
C LEU A 58 7.98 -8.38 3.41
N GLY A 59 7.29 -9.52 3.30
CA GLY A 59 7.56 -10.73 4.09
C GLY A 59 7.27 -10.57 5.58
N LYS A 60 6.67 -9.45 5.97
CA LYS A 60 6.29 -9.18 7.35
C LYS A 60 4.96 -9.89 7.62
N ALA A 61 4.93 -10.72 8.66
CA ALA A 61 3.76 -11.52 9.03
C ALA A 61 2.67 -10.64 9.67
N TYR A 62 2.05 -9.76 8.87
CA TYR A 62 0.92 -8.93 9.25
C TYR A 62 -0.31 -9.26 8.40
N LYS A 63 -1.50 -9.00 8.95
CA LYS A 63 -2.75 -9.08 8.19
C LYS A 63 -3.02 -7.72 7.55
N TYR A 64 -2.78 -7.62 6.24
CA TYR A 64 -3.04 -6.41 5.47
C TYR A 64 -4.52 -6.37 5.03
N ILE A 65 -5.20 -5.26 5.33
CA ILE A 65 -6.58 -5.00 4.93
C ILE A 65 -6.60 -3.62 4.28
N GLU A 66 -6.92 -3.54 3.01
CA GLU A 66 -7.18 -2.28 2.30
C GLU A 66 -8.68 -2.09 2.13
N THR A 67 -9.15 -0.87 2.38
CA THR A 67 -10.55 -0.47 2.20
C THR A 67 -10.59 0.74 1.28
N ILE A 68 -11.29 0.62 0.16
CA ILE A 68 -11.63 1.76 -0.69
C ILE A 68 -12.92 2.37 -0.15
N ILE A 69 -12.92 3.68 0.05
CA ILE A 69 -14.11 4.43 0.44
C ILE A 69 -14.70 5.00 -0.86
N GLU A 70 -15.93 4.60 -1.17
CA GLU A 70 -16.73 5.14 -2.29
C GLU A 70 -17.37 6.48 -1.92
#